data_AF-A0A1X0BVW7-F1
#
_entry.id   AF-A0A1X0BVW7-F1
#
_cell.length_a   1.000
_cell.length_b   1.000
_cell.length_c   1.000
_cell.angle_alpha   90.00
_cell.angle_beta   90.00
_cell.angle_gamma   90.00
#
_symmetry.space_group_name_H-M   'P 1'
#
loop_
_entity.id
_entity.type
_entity.pdbx_description
1 polymer ?
#
loop_
_entity_poly.entity_id
_entity_poly.type
_entity_poly.pdbx_seq_one_letter_code
_entity_poly.pdbx_strand_id
1 'polypeptide(L)'
;MTALSTMRLNESTDSLLRFALRADATCSLLMGIAGIPLAGWMAEISGTTKAFEYSVSALFMVFAVAVFALAALPSVKLPGIAVAVGNVVFTIAAVGLVLADVFPLTTTGVVLTLAAGVYTLGMAELQYQGVRRIKA
;
A
#
# COMPACT_ATOMS: atom_id res chain seq x y z
N MET A 1 -1.66 -48.58 -10.80
CA MET A 1 -1.81 -47.35 -11.61
C MET A 1 -1.82 -46.17 -10.66
N THR A 2 -0.67 -45.52 -10.49
CA THR A 2 -0.55 -44.34 -9.63
C THR A 2 -0.98 -43.14 -10.45
N ALA A 3 -2.17 -42.62 -10.18
CA ALA A 3 -2.62 -41.37 -10.79
C ALA A 3 -1.75 -40.24 -10.23
N LEU A 4 -0.80 -39.77 -11.04
CA LEU A 4 -0.21 -38.45 -10.84
C LEU A 4 -1.35 -37.45 -11.02
N SER A 5 -1.92 -37.01 -9.91
CA SER A 5 -2.80 -35.86 -9.88
C SER A 5 -1.94 -34.68 -10.34
N THR A 6 -2.01 -34.38 -11.64
CA THR A 6 -1.44 -33.16 -12.21
C THR A 6 -2.09 -32.02 -11.45
N MET A 7 -1.38 -31.47 -10.48
CA MET A 7 -1.73 -30.22 -9.83
C MET A 7 -1.92 -29.25 -10.99
N ARG A 8 -3.17 -28.89 -11.31
CA ARG A 8 -3.42 -27.79 -12.23
C ARG A 8 -2.80 -26.60 -11.55
N LEU A 9 -1.62 -26.24 -11.99
CA LEU A 9 -1.03 -24.94 -11.77
C LEU A 9 -2.00 -23.96 -12.41
N ASN A 10 -2.98 -23.51 -11.62
CA ASN A 10 -3.76 -22.31 -11.86
C ASN A 10 -2.85 -21.07 -11.70
N GLU A 11 -1.58 -21.17 -12.13
CA GLU A 11 -0.45 -20.30 -11.75
C GLU A 11 -0.44 -18.94 -12.46
N SER A 12 -1.28 -18.73 -13.46
CA SER A 12 -1.07 -17.59 -14.39
C SER A 12 -1.98 -16.39 -14.16
N THR A 13 -3.17 -16.53 -13.56
CA THR A 13 -4.15 -15.42 -13.55
C THR A 13 -4.08 -14.53 -12.32
N ASP A 14 -3.79 -15.06 -11.13
CA ASP A 14 -3.76 -14.29 -9.88
C ASP A 14 -2.35 -13.95 -9.38
N SER A 15 -1.30 -14.51 -10.01
CA SER A 15 0.10 -14.34 -9.58
C SER A 15 0.56 -12.87 -9.60
N LEU A 16 0.17 -12.09 -10.63
CA LEU A 16 0.47 -10.67 -10.67
C LEU A 16 -0.19 -9.91 -9.50
N LEU A 17 -1.44 -10.24 -9.19
CA LEU A 17 -2.15 -9.60 -8.09
C LEU A 17 -1.51 -9.95 -6.74
N ARG A 18 -1.13 -11.23 -6.54
CA ARG A 18 -0.41 -11.65 -5.33
C ARG A 18 0.95 -10.96 -5.20
N PHE A 19 1.67 -10.81 -6.31
CA PHE A 19 2.92 -10.07 -6.32
C PHE A 19 2.70 -8.60 -5.95
N ALA A 20 1.74 -7.92 -6.58
CA ALA A 20 1.43 -6.52 -6.30
C ALA A 20 1.02 -6.30 -4.84
N LEU A 21 0.17 -7.17 -4.28
CA LEU A 21 -0.22 -7.11 -2.86
C LEU A 21 0.97 -7.31 -1.92
N ARG A 22 1.84 -8.28 -2.20
CA ARG A 22 3.02 -8.53 -1.36
C ARG A 22 4.04 -7.40 -1.46
N ALA A 23 4.27 -6.87 -2.66
CA ALA A 23 5.18 -5.75 -2.88
C ALA A 23 4.70 -4.49 -2.12
N ASP A 24 3.41 -4.16 -2.25
CA ASP A 24 2.79 -3.05 -1.52
C ASP A 24 2.90 -3.24 0.01
N ALA A 25 2.57 -4.44 0.50
CA ALA A 25 2.71 -4.77 1.92
C ALA A 25 4.16 -4.66 2.41
N THR A 26 5.14 -5.16 1.65
CA THR A 26 6.56 -5.06 2.01
C THR A 26 7.00 -3.60 2.08
N CYS A 27 6.71 -2.81 1.05
CA CYS A 27 7.06 -1.39 1.01
C CYS A 27 6.40 -0.62 2.17
N SER A 28 5.10 -0.82 2.39
CA SER A 28 4.36 -0.21 3.49
C SER A 28 4.96 -0.59 4.85
N LEU A 29 5.31 -1.86 5.06
CA LEU A 29 5.94 -2.31 6.30
C LEU A 29 7.30 -1.65 6.53
N LEU A 30 8.13 -1.59 5.49
CA LEU A 30 9.44 -0.94 5.55
C LEU A 30 9.30 0.55 5.88
N MET A 31 8.35 1.25 5.24
CA MET A 31 8.06 2.65 5.52
C MET A 31 7.57 2.84 6.96
N GLY A 32 6.67 1.98 7.43
CA GLY A 32 6.16 2.02 8.81
C GLY A 32 7.27 1.80 9.84
N ILE A 33 8.13 0.78 9.65
CA ILE A 33 9.25 0.49 10.55
C ILE A 33 10.28 1.63 10.54
N ALA A 34 10.64 2.13 9.36
CA ALA A 34 11.59 3.23 9.23
C ALA A 34 11.04 4.55 9.79
N GLY A 35 9.73 4.77 9.70
CA GLY A 35 9.07 5.97 10.19
C GLY A 35 9.12 6.12 11.71
N ILE A 36 9.15 5.03 12.49
CA ILE A 36 9.24 5.10 13.97
C ILE A 36 10.50 5.84 14.46
N PRO A 37 11.74 5.41 14.11
CA PRO A 37 12.94 6.13 14.53
C PRO A 37 13.09 7.49 13.84
N LEU A 38 12.49 7.68 12.65
CA LEU A 38 12.61 8.91 11.87
C LEU A 38 11.53 9.95 12.18
N ALA A 39 10.46 9.61 12.90
CA ALA A 39 9.27 10.46 13.09
C ALA A 39 9.60 11.87 13.59
N GLY A 40 10.56 11.99 14.51
CA GLY A 40 11.01 13.28 15.02
C GLY A 40 11.62 14.16 13.95
N TRP A 41 12.57 13.59 13.20
CA TRP A 41 13.26 14.27 12.10
C TRP A 41 12.32 14.56 10.93
N MET A 42 11.45 13.60 10.57
CA MET A 42 10.42 13.76 9.54
C MET A 42 9.50 14.93 9.87
N ALA A 43 8.97 15.01 11.09
CA ALA A 43 8.10 16.12 11.50
C ALA A 43 8.78 17.49 11.37
N GLU A 44 10.07 17.58 11.73
CA GLU A 44 10.85 18.81 11.62
C GLU A 44 11.06 19.25 10.17
N ILE A 45 11.42 18.33 9.27
CA ILE A 45 11.68 18.67 7.86
C ILE A 45 10.40 18.83 7.04
N SER A 46 9.30 18.15 7.41
CA SER A 46 8.06 18.13 6.64
C SER A 46 7.08 19.22 7.08
N GLY A 47 7.19 19.72 8.32
CA GLY A 47 6.22 20.65 8.90
C GLY A 47 4.98 19.96 9.49
N THR A 48 5.03 18.65 9.71
CA THR A 48 3.98 17.89 10.40
C THR A 48 4.26 17.80 11.92
N THR A 49 3.48 16.97 12.63
CA THR A 49 3.71 16.71 14.06
C THR A 49 4.27 15.30 14.28
N LYS A 50 5.08 15.11 15.33
CA LYS A 50 5.61 13.79 15.69
C LYS A 50 4.49 12.76 15.91
N ALA A 51 3.39 13.17 16.55
CA ALA A 51 2.23 12.31 16.79
C ALA A 51 1.59 11.85 15.47
N PHE A 52 1.50 12.73 14.47
CA PHE A 52 1.02 12.38 13.13
C PHE A 52 1.94 11.37 12.45
N GLU A 53 3.26 11.61 12.45
CA GLU A 53 4.24 10.70 11.82
C GLU A 53 4.25 9.30 12.46
N TYR A 54 4.14 9.24 13.80
CA TYR A 54 3.97 7.95 14.50
C TYR A 54 2.67 7.25 14.13
N SER A 55 1.57 8.02 13.99
CA SER A 55 0.27 7.47 13.60
C SER A 55 0.28 6.91 12.18
N VAL A 56 0.90 7.62 11.22
CA VAL A 56 1.08 7.15 9.83
C VAL A 56 1.96 5.90 9.80
N SER A 57 3.04 5.88 10.58
CA SER A 57 3.93 4.71 10.68
C SER A 57 3.18 3.48 11.21
N ALA A 58 2.41 3.64 12.28
CA ALA A 58 1.56 2.58 12.83
C ALA A 58 0.50 2.12 11.84
N LEU A 59 -0.14 3.06 11.13
CA LEU A 59 -1.12 2.76 10.08
C LEU A 59 -0.51 1.90 8.97
N PHE A 60 0.68 2.24 8.48
CA PHE A 60 1.37 1.45 7.45
C PHE A 60 1.75 0.06 7.93
N MET A 61 2.17 -0.10 9.19
CA MET A 61 2.45 -1.42 9.76
C MET A 61 1.18 -2.28 9.82
N VAL A 62 0.07 -1.71 10.33
CA VAL A 62 -1.23 -2.42 10.40
C VAL A 62 -1.74 -2.78 9.00
N PHE A 63 -1.67 -1.83 8.07
CA PHE A 63 -2.04 -2.04 6.67
C PHE A 63 -1.21 -3.16 6.05
N ALA A 64 0.13 -3.13 6.20
CA ALA A 64 0.99 -4.17 5.65
C ALA A 64 0.66 -5.57 6.18
N VAL A 65 0.44 -5.71 7.49
CA VAL A 65 0.02 -6.99 8.10
C VAL A 65 -1.31 -7.46 7.51
N ALA A 66 -2.29 -6.56 7.38
CA ALA A 66 -3.57 -6.87 6.78
C ALA A 66 -3.43 -7.31 5.32
N VAL A 67 -2.66 -6.58 4.51
CA VAL A 67 -2.44 -6.89 3.09
C VAL A 67 -1.69 -8.22 2.91
N PHE A 68 -0.70 -8.52 3.76
CA PHE A 68 -0.04 -9.84 3.75
C PHE A 68 -1.03 -10.97 4.05
N ALA A 69 -1.92 -10.79 5.04
CA ALA A 69 -2.96 -11.77 5.34
C ALA A 69 -3.93 -11.94 4.17
N LEU A 70 -4.36 -10.83 3.55
CA LEU A 70 -5.22 -10.86 2.36
C LEU A 70 -4.54 -11.55 1.17
N ALA A 71 -3.24 -11.34 0.97
CA ALA A 71 -2.45 -11.97 -0.08
C ALA A 71 -2.24 -13.48 0.13
N ALA A 72 -2.46 -13.98 1.35
CA ALA A 72 -2.41 -15.40 1.70
C ALA A 72 -3.74 -16.13 1.47
N LEU A 73 -4.83 -15.42 1.17
CA LEU A 73 -6.14 -16.04 0.96
C LEU A 73 -6.17 -16.94 -0.30
N PRO A 74 -7.06 -17.94 -0.34
CA PRO A 74 -7.25 -18.79 -1.52
C PRO A 74 -7.69 -18.01 -2.76
N SER A 75 -8.53 -16.98 -2.58
CA SER A 75 -8.96 -16.05 -3.62
C SER A 75 -8.57 -14.62 -3.26
N VAL A 76 -7.82 -13.97 -4.14
CA VAL A 76 -7.28 -12.62 -3.92
C VAL A 76 -7.98 -11.54 -4.75
N LYS A 77 -8.98 -11.89 -5.57
CA LYS A 77 -9.63 -10.94 -6.48
C LYS A 77 -10.35 -9.81 -5.73
N LEU A 78 -11.27 -10.15 -4.83
CA LEU A 78 -12.01 -9.17 -4.04
C LEU A 78 -11.10 -8.41 -3.05
N PRO A 79 -10.20 -9.08 -2.30
CA PRO A 79 -9.18 -8.39 -1.51
C PRO A 79 -8.33 -7.40 -2.33
N GLY A 80 -7.91 -7.79 -3.53
CA GLY A 80 -7.13 -6.95 -4.42
C GLY A 80 -7.86 -5.66 -4.84
N ILE A 81 -9.17 -5.74 -5.09
CA ILE A 81 -10.00 -4.55 -5.34
C ILE A 81 -10.06 -3.67 -4.10
N ALA A 82 -10.26 -4.27 -2.91
CA ALA A 82 -10.35 -3.51 -1.67
C ALA A 82 -9.05 -2.76 -1.36
N VAL A 83 -7.89 -3.40 -1.55
CA VAL A 83 -6.57 -2.76 -1.36
C VAL A 83 -6.34 -1.66 -2.40
N ALA A 84 -6.71 -1.89 -3.67
CA ALA A 84 -6.59 -0.87 -4.72
C ALA A 84 -7.43 0.37 -4.39
N VAL A 85 -8.67 0.19 -3.93
CA VAL A 85 -9.53 1.28 -3.47
C VAL A 85 -8.92 1.99 -2.27
N GLY A 86 -8.38 1.24 -1.29
CA GLY A 86 -7.69 1.82 -0.14
C GLY A 86 -6.52 2.73 -0.54
N ASN A 87 -5.71 2.29 -1.50
CA ASN A 87 -4.61 3.07 -2.05
C ASN A 87 -5.07 4.33 -2.81
N VAL A 88 -6.17 4.25 -3.55
CA VAL A 88 -6.78 5.45 -4.17
C VAL A 88 -7.29 6.41 -3.11
N VAL A 89 -7.95 5.92 -2.06
CA VAL A 89 -8.42 6.76 -0.94
C VAL A 89 -7.23 7.43 -0.25
N PHE A 90 -6.14 6.70 0.00
CA PHE A 90 -4.91 7.27 0.55
C PHE A 90 -4.33 8.35 -0.37
N THR A 91 -4.29 8.12 -1.68
CA THR A 91 -3.85 9.11 -2.67
C THR A 91 -4.67 10.39 -2.57
N ILE A 92 -6.00 10.27 -2.54
CA ILE A 92 -6.91 11.41 -2.40
C ILE A 92 -6.67 12.13 -1.07
N ALA A 93 -6.49 11.39 0.02
CA ALA A 93 -6.19 11.98 1.33
C ALA A 93 -4.86 12.74 1.34
N ALA A 94 -3.81 12.20 0.70
CA ALA A 94 -2.51 12.87 0.58
C ALA A 94 -2.61 14.18 -0.20
N VAL A 95 -3.33 14.18 -1.34
CA VAL A 95 -3.59 15.41 -2.12
C VAL A 95 -4.44 16.39 -1.32
N GLY A 96 -5.51 15.91 -0.68
CA GLY A 96 -6.39 16.74 0.15
C GLY A 96 -5.67 17.37 1.33
N LEU A 97 -4.76 16.65 1.98
CA LEU A 97 -3.95 17.16 3.09
C LEU A 97 -3.11 18.37 2.66
N VAL A 98 -2.51 18.30 1.46
CA VAL A 98 -1.75 19.42 0.88
C VAL A 98 -2.67 20.57 0.50
N LEU A 99 -3.76 20.30 -0.23
CA LEU A 99 -4.64 21.35 -0.75
C LEU A 99 -5.47 22.06 0.33
N ALA A 100 -5.73 21.37 1.45
CA ALA A 100 -6.49 21.91 2.57
C ALA A 100 -5.61 22.53 3.66
N ASP A 101 -4.29 22.63 3.44
CA ASP A 101 -3.32 23.20 4.39
C ASP A 101 -3.48 22.64 5.83
N VAL A 102 -3.72 21.33 5.93
CA VAL A 102 -3.97 20.66 7.24
C VAL A 102 -2.77 20.83 8.18
N PHE A 103 -1.57 20.88 7.61
CA PHE A 103 -0.33 21.17 8.31
C PHE A 103 0.40 22.32 7.60
N PRO A 104 1.26 23.08 8.32
CA PRO A 104 2.16 24.06 7.72
C PRO A 104 3.33 23.35 7.01
N LEU A 105 3.02 22.61 5.94
CA LEU A 105 3.98 21.79 5.24
C LEU A 105 5.10 22.65 4.65
N THR A 106 6.34 22.19 4.80
CA THR A 106 7.46 22.72 4.03
C THR A 106 7.37 22.24 2.58
N THR A 107 8.17 22.81 1.67
CA THR A 107 8.30 22.26 0.30
C THR A 107 8.69 20.78 0.33
N THR A 108 9.57 20.38 1.23
CA THR A 108 9.95 18.96 1.42
C THR A 108 8.75 18.14 1.87
N GLY A 109 7.96 18.63 2.82
CA GLY A 109 6.74 17.97 3.28
C GLY A 109 5.75 17.74 2.15
N VAL A 110 5.46 18.78 1.36
CA VAL A 110 4.58 18.68 0.18
C VAL A 110 5.09 17.61 -0.80
N VAL A 111 6.39 17.64 -1.14
CA VAL A 111 6.98 16.66 -2.06
C VAL A 111 6.87 15.24 -1.51
N LEU A 112 7.20 15.02 -0.23
CA LEU A 112 7.11 13.70 0.40
C LEU A 112 5.67 13.19 0.45
N THR A 113 4.72 14.02 0.85
CA THR A 113 3.29 13.66 0.90
C THR A 113 2.76 13.31 -0.48
N LEU A 114 3.03 14.12 -1.50
CA LEU A 114 2.59 13.85 -2.86
C LEU A 114 3.30 12.64 -3.47
N ALA A 115 4.59 12.43 -3.17
CA ALA A 115 5.32 11.23 -3.59
C ALA A 115 4.70 9.96 -3.01
N ALA A 116 4.29 9.98 -1.73
CA ALA A 116 3.55 8.88 -1.13
C ALA A 116 2.21 8.64 -1.84
N GLY A 117 1.48 9.71 -2.18
CA GLY A 117 0.25 9.62 -2.97
C GLY A 117 0.47 8.97 -4.34
N VAL A 118 1.45 9.46 -5.12
CA VAL A 118 1.83 8.89 -6.42
C VAL A 118 2.21 7.42 -6.32
N TYR A 119 2.98 7.06 -5.28
CA TYR A 119 3.33 5.67 -5.01
C TYR A 119 2.08 4.80 -4.80
N THR A 120 1.16 5.23 -3.93
CA THR A 120 -0.06 4.46 -3.66
C THR A 120 -0.94 4.34 -4.90
N LEU A 121 -1.03 5.40 -5.72
CA LEU A 121 -1.75 5.34 -6.99
C LEU A 121 -1.12 4.33 -7.97
N GLY A 122 0.21 4.29 -8.05
CA GLY A 122 0.93 3.29 -8.84
C GLY A 122 0.64 1.86 -8.37
N MET A 123 0.61 1.62 -7.05
CA MET A 123 0.24 0.32 -6.50
C MET A 123 -1.22 -0.04 -6.77
N ALA A 124 -2.15 0.93 -6.65
CA ALA A 124 -3.55 0.73 -7.00
C ALA A 124 -3.73 0.29 -8.46
N GLU A 125 -3.00 0.93 -9.39
CA GLU A 125 -3.03 0.57 -10.80
C GLU A 125 -2.48 -0.85 -11.03
N LEU A 126 -1.35 -1.21 -10.40
CA LEU A 126 -0.80 -2.57 -10.49
C LEU A 126 -1.78 -3.62 -9.96
N GLN A 127 -2.45 -3.35 -8.84
CA GLN A 127 -3.46 -4.23 -8.24
C GLN A 127 -4.69 -4.34 -9.17
N TYR A 128 -5.15 -3.23 -9.75
CA TYR A 128 -6.25 -3.21 -10.70
C TYR A 128 -5.95 -4.05 -11.95
N GLN A 129 -4.75 -3.91 -12.51
CA GLN A 129 -4.29 -4.72 -13.64
C GLN A 129 -4.22 -6.21 -13.27
N GLY A 130 -3.83 -6.54 -12.04
CA GLY A 130 -3.87 -7.91 -11.51
C GLY A 130 -5.28 -8.47 -11.46
N VAL A 131 -6.24 -7.71 -10.92
CA VAL A 131 -7.65 -8.09 -10.85
C VAL A 131 -8.22 -8.34 -12.25
N ARG A 132 -7.92 -7.49 -13.23
CA ARG A 132 -8.41 -7.61 -14.61
C ARG A 132 -7.92 -8.86 -15.33
N ARG A 133 -6.76 -9.42 -14.93
CA ARG A 133 -6.21 -10.65 -15.50
C ARG A 133 -6.85 -11.92 -14.93
N ILE A 134 -7.55 -11.82 -13.80
CA ILE A 134 -8.31 -12.92 -13.22
C ILE A 134 -9.62 -13.11 -14.00
N LYS A 135 -9.60 -14.09 -14.92
CA LYS A 135 -10.77 -14.52 -15.69
C LYS A 135 -11.93 -14.91 -14.76
N ALA A 136 -13.15 -14.53 -15.13
CA ALA A 136 -14.38 -14.87 -14.43
C ALA A 136 -14.71 -16.36 -14.60
#